data_AF-A0A0B5HS83-F1
#
_entry.id   AF-A0A0B5HS83-F1
#
_cell.length_a   1.000
_cell.length_b   1.000
_cell.length_c   1.000
_cell.angle_alpha   90.00
_cell.angle_beta   90.00
_cell.angle_gamma   90.00
#
_symmetry.space_group_name_H-M   'P 1'
#
loop_
_entity.id
_entity.type
_entity.pdbx_description
1 polymer ?
#
loop_
_entity_poly.entity_id
_entity_poly.type
_entity_poly.pdbx_seq_one_letter_code
_entity_poly.pdbx_strand_id
1 'polypeptide(L)'
;MVILALVLPTWAGITYVGLARARREAGGLPPSPRPRRSPARKAAWIAGLAYLAGGVLHVYGLTYLPSLFPEDTCWFNAGAKVMPDSSSALPVSLVCQGEEIVPWWVNPGLLVLAVTAVAATVAAVVLRFRRR
;
A
#
# COMPACT_ATOMS: atom_id res chain seq x y z
N MET A 1 -11.06 16.87 1.60
CA MET A 1 -10.56 16.77 0.21
C MET A 1 -9.89 18.06 -0.27
N VAL A 2 -10.46 19.25 -0.05
CA VAL A 2 -9.87 20.55 -0.47
C VAL A 2 -8.57 20.90 0.28
N ILE A 3 -8.46 20.56 1.57
CA ILE A 3 -7.27 20.88 2.38
C ILE A 3 -6.04 20.10 1.89
N LEU A 4 -6.16 18.81 1.59
CA LEU A 4 -5.08 17.99 1.04
C LEU A 4 -4.62 18.46 -0.34
N ALA A 5 -5.56 18.90 -1.18
CA ALA A 5 -5.28 19.40 -2.52
C ALA A 5 -4.50 20.74 -2.52
N LEU A 6 -4.54 21.51 -1.43
CA LEU A 6 -3.79 22.76 -1.29
C LEU A 6 -2.48 22.57 -0.50
N VAL A 7 -2.46 21.66 0.47
CA VAL A 7 -1.28 21.38 1.29
C VAL A 7 -0.19 20.66 0.49
N LEU A 8 -0.56 19.74 -0.42
CA LEU A 8 0.41 18.98 -1.21
C LEU A 8 1.20 19.85 -2.21
N PRO A 9 0.57 20.74 -3.01
CA PRO A 9 1.30 21.61 -3.94
C PRO A 9 2.14 22.66 -3.22
N THR A 10 1.65 23.20 -2.10
CA THR A 10 2.40 24.20 -1.31
C THR A 10 3.63 23.58 -0.67
N TRP A 11 3.51 22.38 -0.09
CA TRP A 11 4.65 21.65 0.44
C TRP A 11 5.66 21.24 -0.66
N ALA A 12 5.17 20.82 -1.83
CA ALA A 12 6.00 20.52 -2.99
C ALA A 12 6.75 21.77 -3.51
N GLY A 13 6.10 22.94 -3.50
CA GLY A 13 6.71 24.21 -3.85
C GLY A 13 7.82 24.63 -2.89
N ILE A 14 7.55 24.56 -1.57
CA ILE A 14 8.53 24.91 -0.52
C ILE A 14 9.76 23.99 -0.61
N THR A 15 9.56 22.69 -0.77
CA THR A 15 10.65 21.71 -0.90
C THR A 15 11.45 21.92 -2.17
N TYR A 16 10.81 22.25 -3.30
CA TYR A 16 11.49 22.56 -4.55
C TYR A 16 12.37 23.81 -4.45
N VAL A 17 11.85 24.90 -3.86
CA VAL A 17 12.61 26.14 -3.65
C VAL A 17 13.81 25.91 -2.74
N GLY A 18 13.63 25.15 -1.65
CA GLY A 18 14.73 24.74 -0.76
C GLY A 18 15.81 23.93 -1.50
N LEU A 19 15.40 22.98 -2.35
CA LEU A 19 16.30 22.19 -3.19
C LEU A 19 17.03 23.04 -4.23
N ALA A 20 16.35 23.99 -4.85
CA ALA A 20 16.95 24.89 -5.84
C ALA A 20 17.99 25.82 -5.20
N ARG A 21 17.70 26.32 -3.99
CA ARG A 21 18.63 27.15 -3.21
C ARG A 21 19.87 26.34 -2.80
N ALA A 22 19.65 25.15 -2.23
CA ALA A 22 20.73 24.24 -1.84
C ALA A 22 21.61 23.83 -3.03
N ARG A 23 21.03 23.64 -4.24
CA ARG A 23 21.78 23.36 -5.46
C ARG A 23 22.61 24.53 -5.95
N ARG A 24 22.11 25.77 -5.83
CA ARG A 24 22.88 26.98 -6.16
C ARG A 24 24.04 27.16 -5.21
N GLU A 25 23.82 26.96 -3.91
CA GLU A 25 24.85 27.02 -2.87
C GLU A 25 25.89 25.90 -3.02
N ALA A 26 25.47 24.72 -3.47
CA ALA A 26 26.35 23.59 -3.76
C ALA A 26 27.02 23.63 -5.14
N GLY A 27 26.77 24.66 -5.97
CA GLY A 27 27.26 24.77 -7.34
C GLY A 27 28.79 24.82 -7.50
N GLY A 28 29.53 24.97 -6.39
CA GLY A 28 31.00 24.93 -6.35
C GLY A 28 31.60 23.74 -5.61
N LEU A 29 30.80 22.84 -5.02
CA LEU A 29 31.34 21.68 -4.30
C LEU A 29 31.41 20.46 -5.23
N PRO A 30 32.49 19.64 -5.16
CA PRO A 30 32.54 18.36 -5.85
C PRO A 30 31.35 17.51 -5.40
N PRO A 31 30.70 16.77 -6.32
CA PRO A 31 29.52 15.98 -6.00
C PRO A 31 29.85 14.99 -4.88
N SER A 32 29.09 15.07 -3.78
CA SER A 32 29.19 14.09 -2.69
C SER A 32 29.12 12.67 -3.29
N PRO A 33 30.04 11.75 -2.93
CA PRO A 33 30.04 10.41 -3.47
C PRO A 33 28.68 9.78 -3.20
N ARG A 34 27.89 9.59 -4.28
CA ARG A 34 26.55 9.03 -4.15
C ARG A 34 26.67 7.68 -3.47
N PRO A 35 26.03 7.45 -2.31
CA PRO A 35 26.07 6.15 -1.68
C PRO A 35 25.49 5.15 -2.67
N ARG A 36 26.36 4.26 -3.18
CA ARG A 36 26.03 3.28 -4.21
C ARG A 36 24.92 2.41 -3.62
N ARG A 37 23.67 2.64 -4.02
CA ARG A 37 22.51 1.89 -3.50
C ARG A 37 22.74 0.42 -3.79
N SER A 38 23.04 -0.36 -2.75
CA SER A 38 23.20 -1.80 -2.89
C SER A 38 21.90 -2.38 -3.42
N PRO A 39 21.94 -3.42 -4.26
CA PRO A 39 20.76 -4.13 -4.73
C PRO A 39 19.94 -4.66 -3.54
N ALA A 40 20.59 -5.04 -2.42
CA ALA A 40 19.90 -5.35 -1.16
C ALA A 40 19.08 -4.17 -0.61
N ARG A 41 19.64 -2.95 -0.63
CA ARG A 41 18.92 -1.73 -0.21
C ARG A 41 17.79 -1.37 -1.17
N LYS A 42 17.95 -1.62 -2.48
CA LYS A 42 16.85 -1.43 -3.46
C LYS A 42 15.71 -2.41 -3.19
N ALA A 43 16.01 -3.69 -2.99
CA ALA A 43 15.02 -4.72 -2.66
C ALA A 43 14.29 -4.41 -1.34
N ALA A 44 15.01 -3.96 -0.30
CA ALA A 44 14.40 -3.54 0.95
C ALA A 44 13.44 -2.33 0.77
N TRP A 45 13.79 -1.36 -0.08
CA TRP A 45 12.91 -0.25 -0.40
C TRP A 45 11.64 -0.70 -1.13
N ILE A 46 11.76 -1.63 -2.09
CA ILE A 46 10.61 -2.18 -2.82
C ILE A 46 9.68 -2.90 -1.84
N ALA A 47 10.24 -3.73 -0.94
CA ALA A 47 9.47 -4.40 0.09
C ALA A 47 8.72 -3.39 0.99
N GLY A 48 9.43 -2.37 1.48
CA GLY A 48 8.84 -1.33 2.32
C GLY A 48 7.70 -0.58 1.62
N LEU A 49 7.86 -0.22 0.34
CA LEU A 49 6.81 0.43 -0.45
C LEU A 49 5.62 -0.50 -0.69
N ALA A 50 5.86 -1.78 -0.95
CA ALA A 50 4.79 -2.77 -1.15
C ALA A 50 3.97 -2.99 0.13
N TYR A 51 4.64 -3.10 1.29
CA TYR A 51 3.95 -3.17 2.59
C TYR A 51 3.17 -1.90 2.90
N LEU A 52 3.74 -0.71 2.64
CA LEU A 52 3.06 0.56 2.86
C LEU A 52 1.81 0.68 1.96
N ALA A 53 1.96 0.41 0.67
CA ALA A 53 0.85 0.45 -0.28
C ALA A 53 -0.24 -0.57 0.08
N GLY A 54 0.15 -1.81 0.42
CA GLY A 54 -0.77 -2.84 0.87
C GLY A 54 -1.51 -2.43 2.15
N GLY A 55 -0.81 -1.86 3.13
CA GLY A 55 -1.39 -1.34 4.36
C GLY A 55 -2.37 -0.18 4.12
N VAL A 56 -2.02 0.78 3.25
CA VAL A 56 -2.91 1.88 2.87
C VAL A 56 -4.16 1.36 2.17
N LEU A 57 -4.03 0.43 1.23
CA LEU A 57 -5.16 -0.21 0.57
C LEU A 57 -6.02 -1.00 1.56
N HIS A 58 -5.40 -1.68 2.53
CA HIS A 58 -6.13 -2.40 3.57
C HIS A 58 -6.93 -1.44 4.45
N VAL A 59 -6.31 -0.36 4.94
CA VAL A 59 -6.99 0.69 5.71
C VAL A 59 -8.09 1.37 4.89
N TYR A 60 -7.86 1.64 3.61
CA TYR A 60 -8.89 2.14 2.70
C TYR A 60 -10.04 1.13 2.53
N GLY A 61 -9.74 -0.16 2.40
CA GLY A 61 -10.74 -1.23 2.41
C GLY A 61 -11.57 -1.25 3.71
N LEU A 62 -10.92 -1.00 4.86
CA LEU A 62 -11.63 -0.82 6.14
C LEU A 62 -12.60 0.37 6.14
N THR A 63 -12.44 1.36 5.25
CA THR A 63 -13.42 2.46 5.10
C THR A 63 -14.65 2.08 4.27
N TYR A 64 -14.64 0.93 3.59
CA TYR A 64 -15.82 0.35 2.93
C TYR A 64 -16.55 -0.70 3.77
N LEU A 65 -15.90 -1.21 4.83
CA LEU A 65 -16.56 -2.03 5.85
C LEU A 65 -17.69 -1.28 6.59
N PRO A 66 -17.63 0.04 6.86
CA PRO A 66 -18.81 0.83 7.20
C PRO A 66 -19.56 1.23 5.93
N SER A 67 -19.91 0.25 5.10
CA SER A 67 -21.05 0.44 4.20
C SER A 67 -22.22 0.83 5.09
N LEU A 68 -22.96 1.88 4.72
CA LEU A 68 -23.98 2.47 5.60
C LEU A 68 -24.99 1.44 6.14
N PHE A 69 -25.11 0.29 5.47
CA PHE A 69 -25.96 -0.84 5.80
C PHE A 69 -25.34 -2.15 5.24
N PRO A 70 -24.78 -3.03 6.09
CA PRO A 70 -24.17 -4.32 5.69
C PRO A 70 -25.07 -5.19 4.80
N GLU A 71 -26.39 -5.08 4.97
CA GLU A 71 -27.43 -5.75 4.19
C GLU A 71 -27.44 -5.40 2.69
N ASP A 72 -26.90 -4.24 2.30
CA ASP A 72 -26.82 -3.83 0.89
C ASP A 72 -25.82 -4.69 0.10
N THR A 73 -24.78 -5.18 0.78
CA THR A 73 -23.78 -6.06 0.15
C THR A 73 -24.34 -7.45 -0.15
N CYS A 74 -25.19 -7.98 0.75
CA CYS A 74 -25.95 -9.20 0.52
C CYS A 74 -27.02 -8.99 -0.57
N TRP A 75 -27.68 -7.84 -0.57
CA TRP A 75 -28.70 -7.53 -1.57
C TRP A 75 -28.11 -7.44 -2.98
N PHE A 76 -26.98 -6.75 -3.15
CA PHE A 76 -26.40 -6.50 -4.48
C PHE A 76 -25.82 -7.76 -5.12
N ASN A 77 -25.17 -8.62 -4.33
CA ASN A 77 -24.47 -9.79 -4.88
C ASN A 77 -25.27 -11.10 -4.78
N ALA A 78 -26.12 -11.26 -3.75
CA ALA A 78 -26.90 -12.48 -3.52
C ALA A 78 -28.42 -12.25 -3.65
N GLY A 79 -28.88 -11.03 -3.93
CA GLY A 79 -30.31 -10.73 -4.10
C GLY A 79 -31.13 -10.84 -2.81
N ALA A 80 -30.47 -10.89 -1.64
CA ALA A 80 -31.12 -11.12 -0.35
C ALA A 80 -30.88 -9.94 0.60
N LYS A 81 -31.96 -9.36 1.15
CA LYS A 81 -31.88 -8.24 2.09
C LYS A 81 -31.77 -8.75 3.53
N VAL A 82 -30.60 -9.29 3.86
CA VAL A 82 -30.31 -9.91 5.16
C VAL A 82 -29.02 -9.33 5.73
N MET A 83 -28.92 -9.30 7.06
CA MET A 83 -27.66 -8.95 7.70
C MET A 83 -26.61 -10.04 7.41
N PRO A 84 -25.38 -9.66 7.03
CA PRO A 84 -24.31 -10.61 6.79
C PRO A 84 -23.77 -11.18 8.10
N ASP A 85 -23.50 -12.49 8.09
CA ASP A 85 -22.76 -13.15 9.15
C ASP A 85 -21.25 -12.96 8.93
N SER A 86 -20.48 -12.85 10.02
CA SER A 86 -19.02 -12.82 9.94
C SER A 86 -18.46 -14.24 9.80
N SER A 87 -17.64 -14.48 8.77
CA SER A 87 -16.92 -15.75 8.63
C SER A 87 -15.61 -15.73 9.44
N SER A 88 -15.32 -16.85 10.11
CA SER A 88 -14.09 -17.05 10.90
C SER A 88 -12.86 -17.35 10.05
N ALA A 89 -13.02 -17.54 8.73
CA ALA A 89 -11.95 -18.05 7.86
C ALA A 89 -11.03 -16.94 7.33
N LEU A 90 -11.56 -15.72 7.08
CA LEU A 90 -10.79 -14.59 6.57
C LEU A 90 -11.32 -13.26 7.12
N PRO A 91 -10.47 -12.26 7.40
CA PRO A 91 -10.88 -11.00 8.03
C PRO A 91 -11.80 -10.09 7.18
N VAL A 92 -12.22 -10.54 5.98
CA VAL A 92 -13.06 -9.76 5.04
C VAL A 92 -14.12 -10.61 4.33
N SER A 93 -14.33 -11.88 4.72
CA SER A 93 -15.36 -12.72 4.10
C SER A 93 -16.74 -12.43 4.72
N LEU A 94 -17.70 -12.04 3.87
CA LEU A 94 -19.11 -11.85 4.21
C LEU A 94 -19.90 -13.09 3.79
N VAL A 95 -20.69 -13.64 4.72
CA VAL A 95 -21.62 -14.75 4.47
C VAL A 95 -23.03 -14.20 4.44
N CYS A 96 -23.80 -14.54 3.40
CA CYS A 96 -25.19 -14.15 3.27
C CYS A 96 -26.02 -15.43 3.06
N GLN A 97 -26.92 -15.76 4.00
CA GLN A 97 -27.75 -16.98 3.94
C GLN A 97 -26.93 -18.29 3.79
N GLY A 98 -25.75 -18.36 4.42
CA GLY A 98 -24.86 -19.53 4.31
C GLY A 98 -24.05 -19.61 3.02
N GLU A 99 -24.24 -18.66 2.09
CA GLU A 99 -23.39 -18.53 0.90
C GLU A 99 -22.33 -17.44 1.13
N GLU A 100 -21.05 -17.81 0.95
CA GLU A 100 -19.98 -16.82 0.87
C GLU A 100 -20.13 -16.07 -0.45
N ILE A 101 -20.29 -14.75 -0.37
CA ILE A 101 -20.49 -13.92 -1.56
C ILE A 101 -19.23 -13.86 -2.42
N VAL A 102 -18.06 -14.06 -1.81
CA VAL A 102 -16.81 -14.12 -2.54
C VAL A 102 -15.90 -15.21 -1.95
N PRO A 103 -16.19 -16.49 -2.26
CA PRO A 103 -15.31 -17.58 -1.90
C PRO A 103 -13.97 -17.33 -2.61
N TRP A 104 -12.87 -17.32 -1.86
CA TRP A 104 -11.51 -17.16 -2.42
C TRP A 104 -11.21 -15.86 -3.16
N TRP A 105 -11.97 -14.78 -2.96
CA TRP A 105 -11.63 -13.51 -3.60
C TRP A 105 -10.37 -12.92 -3.00
N VAL A 106 -9.27 -13.11 -3.71
CA VAL A 106 -8.04 -12.39 -3.46
C VAL A 106 -8.06 -11.16 -4.35
N ASN A 107 -8.12 -9.98 -3.75
CA ASN A 107 -7.95 -8.73 -4.50
C ASN A 107 -6.63 -8.82 -5.30
N PRO A 108 -6.67 -8.80 -6.64
CA PRO A 108 -5.47 -9.05 -7.45
C PRO A 108 -4.38 -8.00 -7.22
N GLY A 109 -4.78 -6.76 -6.88
CA GLY A 109 -3.83 -5.70 -6.50
C GLY A 109 -3.14 -6.01 -5.16
N LEU A 110 -3.89 -6.45 -4.15
CA LEU A 110 -3.30 -6.86 -2.87
C LEU A 110 -2.45 -8.12 -3.01
N LEU A 111 -2.85 -9.07 -3.86
CA LEU A 111 -2.06 -10.26 -4.17
C LEU A 111 -0.72 -9.88 -4.77
N VAL A 112 -0.73 -9.02 -5.80
CA VAL A 112 0.50 -8.52 -6.41
C VAL A 112 1.36 -7.83 -5.36
N LEU A 113 0.79 -6.95 -4.54
CA LEU A 113 1.55 -6.26 -3.48
C LEU A 113 2.14 -7.24 -2.46
N ALA A 114 1.40 -8.25 -2.05
CA ALA A 114 1.86 -9.28 -1.13
C ALA A 114 3.01 -10.11 -1.74
N VAL A 115 2.84 -10.61 -2.96
CA VAL A 115 3.89 -11.35 -3.69
C VAL A 115 5.14 -10.49 -3.87
N THR A 116 4.96 -9.23 -4.24
CA THR A 116 6.07 -8.28 -4.42
C THR A 116 6.79 -8.02 -3.10
N ALA A 117 6.05 -7.83 -2.00
CA ALA A 117 6.62 -7.63 -0.67
C ALA A 117 7.44 -8.84 -0.22
N VAL A 118 6.90 -10.06 -0.38
CA VAL A 118 7.58 -11.30 -0.02
C VAL A 118 8.84 -11.50 -0.87
N ALA A 119 8.71 -11.44 -2.20
CA ALA A 119 9.84 -11.64 -3.12
C ALA A 119 10.95 -10.61 -2.89
N ALA A 120 10.59 -9.33 -2.70
CA ALA A 120 11.55 -8.27 -2.43
C ALA A 120 12.24 -8.42 -1.06
N THR A 121 11.51 -8.91 -0.05
CA THR A 121 12.07 -9.19 1.28
C THR A 121 13.09 -10.34 1.20
N VAL A 122 12.72 -11.45 0.55
CA VAL A 122 13.62 -12.60 0.34
C VAL A 122 14.86 -12.17 -0.46
N ALA A 123 14.67 -11.42 -1.54
CA ALA A 123 15.79 -10.91 -2.34
C ALA A 123 16.72 -9.99 -1.51
N ALA A 124 16.16 -9.11 -0.67
CA ALA A 124 16.94 -8.24 0.19
C ALA A 124 17.80 -9.03 1.19
N VAL A 125 17.22 -10.07 1.79
CA VAL A 125 17.89 -10.98 2.72
C VAL A 125 19.01 -11.75 2.02
N VAL A 126 18.71 -12.42 0.91
CA VAL A 126 19.69 -13.20 0.14
C VAL A 126 20.85 -12.33 -0.34
N LEU A 127 20.57 -11.15 -0.90
CA LEU A 127 21.59 -10.22 -1.38
C LEU A 127 22.43 -9.61 -0.25
N ARG A 128 21.87 -9.50 0.96
CA ARG A 128 22.61 -9.05 2.14
C ARG A 128 23.57 -10.13 2.62
N PHE A 129 23.13 -11.39 2.63
CA PHE A 129 23.96 -12.52 3.08
C PHE A 129 25.02 -12.93 2.05
N ARG A 130 24.75 -12.83 0.74
CA ARG A 130 25.75 -13.08 -0.33
C ARG A 130 26.86 -12.02 -0.41
N ARG A 131 26.73 -10.90 0.32
CA ARG A 131 27.71 -9.80 0.34
C ARG A 131 28.58 -9.80 1.61
N ARG A 132 28.30 -10.71 2.54
CA ARG A 132 29.22 -11.06 3.63
C ARG A 132 30.09 -12.20 3.18
#